data_AF-A0A916P825-F1
#
_entry.id   AF-A0A916P825-F1
#
_cell.length_a   1.000
_cell.length_b   1.000
_cell.length_c   1.000
_cell.angle_alpha   90.00
_cell.angle_beta   90.00
_cell.angle_gamma   90.00
#
_symmetry.space_group_name_H-M   'P 1'
#
loop_
_entity.id
_entity.type
_entity.pdbx_description
1 polymer ?
#
loop_
_entity_poly.entity_id
_entity_poly.type
_entity_poly.pdbx_seq_one_letter_code
_entity_poly.pdbx_strand_id
1 'polypeptide(L)'
;MAKTTRHRAEAFEAVRCLRDQHNQRYVSLEGGLPAVRASLYSDPQFQAKYPMHAIIRQQLTDAAVRPATPVYQALSIRLAAVLSPITEIDPESTADELAAQAQKAIDGMGLLP
;
A
#
# COMPACT_ATOMS: atom_id res chain seq x y z
N MET A 1 -5.63 16.16 -1.22
CA MET A 1 -5.65 17.39 -0.39
C MET A 1 -6.78 17.29 0.61
N ALA A 2 -6.53 17.59 1.89
CA ALA A 2 -7.59 17.56 2.91
C ALA A 2 -8.69 18.56 2.55
N LYS A 3 -9.97 18.17 2.68
CA LYS A 3 -11.10 19.05 2.35
C LYS A 3 -11.17 20.30 3.23
N THR A 4 -10.61 20.21 4.43
CA THR A 4 -10.56 21.24 5.49
C THR A 4 -9.44 22.28 5.33
N THR A 5 -8.54 22.13 4.34
CA THR A 5 -7.47 23.12 4.13
C THR A 5 -8.02 24.47 3.66
N ARG A 6 -7.47 25.56 4.18
CA ARG A 6 -7.72 26.93 3.71
C ARG A 6 -6.82 27.34 2.54
N HIS A 7 -5.77 26.56 2.24
CA HIS A 7 -4.73 26.87 1.25
C HIS A 7 -4.62 25.73 0.21
N ARG A 8 -5.65 25.57 -0.63
CA ARG A 8 -5.72 24.43 -1.56
C ARG A 8 -4.65 24.50 -2.66
N ALA A 9 -4.40 25.69 -3.19
CA ALA A 9 -3.44 25.88 -4.28
C ALA A 9 -2.01 25.61 -3.80
N GLU A 10 -1.64 26.20 -2.67
CA GLU A 10 -0.34 26.05 -2.04
C GLU A 10 -0.10 24.62 -1.57
N ALA A 11 -1.12 23.95 -1.02
CA ALA A 11 -1.03 22.54 -0.66
C ALA A 11 -0.81 21.65 -1.89
N PHE A 12 -1.44 21.97 -3.02
CA PHE A 12 -1.22 21.26 -4.27
C PHE A 12 0.20 21.47 -4.82
N GLU A 13 0.69 22.71 -4.82
CA GLU A 13 2.06 23.04 -5.21
C GLU A 13 3.10 22.36 -4.30
N ALA A 14 2.84 22.29 -2.99
CA ALA A 14 3.69 21.56 -2.06
C ALA A 14 3.80 20.07 -2.43
N VAL A 15 2.68 19.39 -2.72
CA VAL A 15 2.73 17.98 -3.14
C VAL A 15 3.41 17.80 -4.49
N ARG A 16 3.26 18.76 -5.43
CA ARG A 16 4.01 18.73 -6.69
C ARG A 16 5.51 18.77 -6.46
N CYS A 17 5.97 19.65 -5.58
CA CYS A 17 7.37 19.75 -5.17
C CYS A 17 7.85 18.43 -4.53
N LEU A 18 7.12 17.93 -3.52
CA LEU A 18 7.49 16.70 -2.80
C LEU A 18 7.67 15.49 -3.72
N ARG A 19 6.93 15.41 -4.83
CA ARG A 19 6.96 14.27 -5.76
C ARG A 19 7.77 14.52 -7.03
N ASP A 20 8.53 15.60 -7.10
CA ASP A 20 9.42 15.86 -8.24
C ASP A 20 10.51 14.78 -8.36
N GLN A 21 11.29 14.82 -9.43
CA GLN A 21 12.32 13.81 -9.68
C GLN A 21 13.46 13.86 -8.65
N HIS A 22 13.86 15.07 -8.24
CA HIS A 22 14.98 15.26 -7.32
C HIS A 22 14.64 14.72 -5.94
N ASN A 23 13.47 15.08 -5.42
CA ASN A 23 12.99 14.67 -4.11
C ASN A 23 12.68 13.17 -4.09
N GLN A 24 12.13 12.59 -5.17
CA GLN A 24 11.97 11.13 -5.23
C GLN A 24 13.30 10.39 -5.26
N ARG A 25 14.31 10.90 -6.00
CA ARG A 25 15.64 10.32 -5.98
C ARG A 25 16.24 10.38 -4.58
N TYR A 26 16.14 11.52 -3.91
CA TYR A 26 16.63 11.70 -2.53
C TYR A 26 15.96 10.71 -1.56
N VAL A 27 14.63 10.65 -1.54
CA VAL A 27 13.86 9.77 -0.65
C VAL A 27 14.18 8.29 -0.90
N SER A 28 14.37 7.88 -2.15
CA SER A 28 14.77 6.51 -2.46
C SER A 28 16.18 6.17 -2.05
N LEU A 29 17.15 7.05 -2.34
CA LEU A 29 18.56 6.77 -2.05
C LEU A 29 18.88 6.85 -0.56
N GLU A 30 18.36 7.87 0.13
CA GLU A 30 18.68 8.13 1.53
C GLU A 30 17.65 7.52 2.49
N GLY A 31 16.40 7.35 2.05
CA GLY A 31 15.30 6.82 2.86
C GLY A 31 14.87 5.41 2.50
N GLY A 32 15.41 4.82 1.43
CA GLY A 32 15.11 3.45 1.00
C GLY A 32 13.74 3.24 0.34
N LEU A 33 12.84 4.23 0.38
CA LEU A 33 11.47 4.10 -0.15
C LEU A 33 11.46 4.08 -1.69
N PRO A 34 10.77 3.13 -2.34
CA PRO A 34 10.68 3.06 -3.80
C PRO A 34 10.17 4.35 -4.44
N ALA A 35 10.80 4.73 -5.57
CA ALA A 35 10.30 5.81 -6.39
C ALA A 35 9.01 5.38 -7.12
N VAL A 36 8.06 6.30 -7.28
CA VAL A 36 6.87 6.08 -8.12
C VAL A 36 7.06 6.62 -9.54
N ARG A 37 8.22 7.21 -9.85
CA ARG A 37 8.60 7.68 -11.19
C ARG A 37 9.40 6.61 -11.92
N ALA A 38 8.80 6.03 -12.96
CA ALA A 38 9.44 5.02 -13.80
C ALA A 38 10.79 5.49 -14.40
N SER A 39 10.93 6.78 -14.71
CA SER A 39 12.16 7.35 -15.28
C SER A 39 13.38 7.20 -14.39
N LEU A 40 13.22 7.21 -13.05
CA LEU A 40 14.35 7.04 -12.12
C LEU A 40 14.96 5.64 -12.20
N TYR A 41 14.16 4.62 -12.50
CA TYR A 41 14.65 3.23 -12.62
C TYR A 41 15.52 3.00 -13.85
N SER A 42 15.58 3.95 -14.78
CA SER A 42 16.47 3.91 -15.96
C SER A 42 17.72 4.79 -15.79
N ASP A 43 17.87 5.52 -14.68
CA ASP A 43 19.04 6.37 -14.40
C ASP A 43 20.22 5.50 -13.89
N PRO A 44 21.37 5.45 -14.60
CA PRO A 44 22.51 4.62 -14.18
C PRO A 44 23.04 4.96 -12.79
N GLN A 45 23.01 6.23 -12.37
CA GLN A 45 23.45 6.63 -11.04
C GLN A 45 22.46 6.17 -9.96
N PHE A 46 21.17 6.13 -10.30
CA PHE A 46 20.15 5.60 -9.41
C PHE A 46 20.32 4.09 -9.25
N GLN A 47 20.51 3.36 -10.35
CA GLN A 47 20.73 1.91 -10.33
C GLN A 47 21.97 1.53 -9.50
N ALA A 48 23.06 2.28 -9.64
CA ALA A 48 24.30 2.03 -8.90
C ALA A 48 24.13 2.22 -7.37
N LYS A 49 23.25 3.13 -6.94
CA LYS A 49 23.03 3.45 -5.52
C LYS A 49 21.79 2.77 -4.91
N TYR A 50 20.89 2.27 -5.75
CA TYR A 50 19.63 1.62 -5.35
C TYR A 50 19.57 0.21 -5.96
N PRO A 51 20.40 -0.75 -5.47
CA PRO A 51 20.64 -2.03 -6.14
C PRO A 51 19.39 -2.90 -6.31
N MET A 52 18.37 -2.70 -5.47
CA MET A 52 17.06 -3.35 -5.56
C MET A 52 16.14 -2.76 -6.64
N HIS A 53 16.58 -1.78 -7.43
CA HIS A 53 15.76 -1.08 -8.41
C HIS A 53 15.04 -2.03 -9.39
N ALA A 54 15.71 -3.10 -9.84
CA ALA A 54 15.19 -3.98 -10.88
C ALA A 54 13.98 -4.80 -10.36
N ILE A 55 14.14 -5.47 -9.21
CA ILE A 55 13.07 -6.28 -8.62
C ILE A 55 11.89 -5.41 -8.18
N ILE A 56 12.17 -4.22 -7.62
CA ILE A 56 11.10 -3.30 -7.22
C ILE A 56 10.34 -2.78 -8.43
N ARG A 57 11.03 -2.42 -9.53
CA ARG A 57 10.36 -2.01 -10.76
C ARG A 57 9.41 -3.09 -11.27
N GLN A 58 9.86 -4.34 -11.29
CA GLN A 58 9.04 -5.48 -11.70
C GLN A 58 7.84 -5.67 -10.78
N GLN A 59 8.04 -5.63 -9.46
CA GLN A 59 6.95 -5.76 -8.49
C GLN A 59 5.93 -4.63 -8.58
N LEU A 60 6.34 -3.43 -8.98
CA LEU A 60 5.44 -2.30 -9.19
C LEU A 60 4.63 -2.42 -10.50
N THR A 61 5.19 -3.02 -11.55
CA THR A 61 4.46 -3.24 -12.82
C THR A 61 3.48 -4.39 -12.75
N ASP A 62 3.81 -5.43 -11.97
CA ASP A 62 3.06 -6.69 -11.91
C ASP A 62 2.27 -6.83 -10.58
N ALA A 63 1.98 -5.71 -9.91
CA ALA A 63 1.44 -5.71 -8.56
C ALA A 63 0.02 -6.27 -8.46
N ALA A 64 -0.23 -7.10 -7.44
CA ALA A 64 -1.58 -7.39 -6.97
C ALA A 64 -2.08 -6.24 -6.08
N VAL A 65 -3.24 -5.69 -6.40
CA VAL A 65 -3.85 -4.60 -5.62
C VAL A 65 -4.86 -5.19 -4.63
N ARG A 66 -4.84 -4.69 -3.39
CA ARG A 66 -5.85 -5.03 -2.38
C ARG A 66 -7.25 -4.61 -2.85
N PRO A 67 -8.32 -5.31 -2.43
CA PRO A 67 -9.69 -4.96 -2.80
C PRO A 67 -10.02 -3.48 -2.56
N ALA A 68 -10.43 -2.78 -3.62
CA ALA A 68 -10.82 -1.38 -3.56
C ALA A 68 -12.28 -1.26 -3.09
N THR A 69 -12.50 -1.26 -1.77
CA THR A 69 -13.83 -1.12 -1.15
C THR A 69 -13.85 -0.08 -0.03
N PRO A 70 -14.94 0.69 0.14
CA PRO A 70 -15.07 1.67 1.24
C PRO A 70 -14.94 1.07 2.64
N VAL A 71 -15.20 -0.24 2.78
CA VAL A 71 -15.14 -0.98 4.05
C VAL A 71 -13.86 -1.80 4.21
N TYR A 72 -12.81 -1.48 3.44
CA TYR A 72 -11.57 -2.26 3.42
C TYR A 72 -10.93 -2.41 4.81
N GLN A 73 -11.02 -1.38 5.65
CA GLN A 73 -10.47 -1.46 7.01
C GLN A 73 -11.16 -2.53 7.86
N ALA A 74 -12.50 -2.61 7.80
CA ALA A 74 -13.27 -3.62 8.51
C ALA A 74 -12.96 -5.03 7.97
N LEU A 75 -12.89 -5.16 6.65
CA LEU A 75 -12.48 -6.39 5.99
C LEU A 75 -11.09 -6.84 6.47
N SER A 76 -10.09 -5.96 6.40
CA SER A 76 -8.71 -6.28 6.74
C SER A 76 -8.53 -6.69 8.21
N ILE A 77 -9.21 -6.03 9.14
CA ILE A 77 -9.12 -6.36 10.57
C ILE A 77 -9.76 -7.72 10.84
N ARG A 78 -10.94 -7.99 10.26
CA ARG A 78 -11.62 -9.28 10.43
C ARG A 78 -10.78 -10.44 9.90
N LEU A 79 -10.19 -10.30 8.70
CA LEU A 79 -9.32 -11.34 8.13
C LEU A 79 -8.07 -11.55 9.00
N ALA A 80 -7.45 -10.48 9.50
CA ALA A 80 -6.29 -10.58 10.38
C ALA A 80 -6.61 -11.28 11.71
N ALA A 81 -7.80 -11.05 12.26
CA ALA A 81 -8.25 -11.70 13.49
C ALA A 81 -8.46 -13.21 13.31
N VAL A 82 -9.07 -13.64 12.19
CA VAL A 82 -9.24 -15.07 11.86
C VAL A 82 -7.89 -15.77 11.70
N LEU A 83 -6.90 -15.09 11.13
CA LEU A 83 -5.56 -15.66 10.91
C LEU A 83 -4.68 -15.69 12.18
N SER A 84 -5.20 -15.29 13.35
CA SER A 84 -4.42 -15.19 14.59
C SER A 84 -4.99 -16.11 15.68
N PRO A 85 -4.17 -16.97 16.32
CA PRO A 85 -2.74 -17.17 16.09
C PRO A 85 -2.46 -18.03 14.86
N ILE A 86 -1.40 -17.69 14.11
CA ILE A 86 -1.02 -18.41 12.88
C ILE A 86 -0.66 -19.88 13.11
N THR A 87 -0.37 -20.28 14.36
CA THR A 87 0.00 -21.64 14.75
C THR A 87 -1.18 -22.59 14.87
N GLU A 88 -2.40 -22.07 14.86
CA GLU A 88 -3.64 -22.86 15.07
C GLU A 88 -4.53 -22.91 13.82
N ILE A 89 -4.04 -22.43 12.68
CA ILE A 89 -4.77 -22.42 11.42
C ILE A 89 -4.96 -23.85 10.90
N ASP A 90 -6.22 -24.27 10.77
CA ASP A 90 -6.63 -25.43 9.97
C ASP A 90 -7.06 -24.94 8.57
N PRO A 91 -6.35 -25.33 7.48
CA PRO A 91 -6.53 -24.69 6.17
C PRO A 91 -7.96 -24.68 5.62
N GLU A 92 -8.68 -25.78 5.74
CA GLU A 92 -10.03 -25.92 5.16
C GLU A 92 -11.04 -25.10 5.97
N SER A 93 -11.13 -25.32 7.29
CA SER A 93 -12.10 -24.59 8.11
C SER A 93 -11.80 -23.10 8.24
N THR A 94 -10.52 -22.72 8.26
CA THR A 94 -10.12 -21.30 8.29
C THR A 94 -10.52 -20.59 6.99
N ALA A 95 -10.45 -21.28 5.84
CA ALA A 95 -10.88 -20.69 4.57
C ALA A 95 -12.38 -20.34 4.58
N ASP A 96 -13.23 -21.24 5.10
CA ASP A 96 -14.66 -21.00 5.26
C ASP A 96 -14.94 -19.84 6.23
N GLU A 97 -14.21 -19.78 7.35
CA GLU A 97 -14.34 -18.70 8.31
C GLU A 97 -13.92 -17.35 7.72
N LEU A 98 -12.82 -17.31 6.96
CA LEU A 98 -12.38 -16.11 6.24
C LEU A 98 -13.46 -15.60 5.29
N ALA A 99 -14.09 -16.50 4.52
CA ALA A 99 -15.17 -16.14 3.61
C ALA A 99 -16.38 -15.56 4.36
N ALA A 100 -16.79 -16.19 5.46
CA ALA A 100 -17.90 -15.71 6.27
C ALA A 100 -17.61 -14.34 6.92
N GLN A 101 -16.39 -14.13 7.42
CA GLN A 101 -15.99 -12.85 8.02
C GLN A 101 -15.82 -11.74 6.97
N ALA A 102 -15.34 -12.08 5.76
CA ALA A 102 -15.28 -11.15 4.65
C ALA A 102 -16.68 -10.65 4.27
N GLN A 103 -17.65 -11.56 4.14
CA GLN A 103 -19.03 -11.21 3.82
C GLN A 103 -19.66 -10.32 4.92
N LYS A 104 -19.48 -10.68 6.20
CA LYS A 104 -19.92 -9.82 7.32
C LYS A 104 -19.33 -8.42 7.26
N ALA A 105 -18.06 -8.28 6.84
CA ALA A 105 -17.41 -6.98 6.68
C ALA A 105 -18.07 -6.15 5.57
N ILE A 106 -18.36 -6.80 4.44
CA ILE A 106 -19.03 -6.17 3.28
C ILE A 106 -20.43 -5.71 3.65
N ASP A 107 -21.16 -6.51 4.42
CA ASP A 107 -22.53 -6.21 4.85
C ASP A 107 -22.59 -5.20 6.01
N GLY A 108 -21.45 -4.80 6.58
CA GLY A 108 -21.38 -3.87 7.71
C GLY A 108 -21.93 -4.47 9.01
N MET A 109 -21.91 -5.79 9.16
CA MET A 109 -22.51 -6.49 10.29
C MET A 109 -21.47 -6.88 11.36
N GLY A 110 -21.94 -6.93 12.61
CA GLY A 110 -21.19 -7.39 13.78
C GLY A 110 -20.20 -6.36 14.35
N LEU A 111 -19.57 -6.72 15.47
CA LEU A 111 -18.54 -5.91 16.11
C LEU A 111 -17.17 -6.19 15.49
N LEU A 112 -16.30 -5.18 15.47
CA LEU A 112 -14.89 -5.38 15.18
C LEU A 112 -14.23 -6.06 16.39
N PRO A 113 -13.36 -7.06 16.15
CA PRO A 113 -12.58 -7.70 17.20
C PRO A 113 -11.54 -6.76 17.81
#